data_AF-A0A2V8X7U2-F1
#
_entry.id   AF-A0A2V8X7U2-F1
#
_cell.length_a   1.000
_cell.length_b   1.000
_cell.length_c   1.000
_cell.angle_alpha   90.00
_cell.angle_beta   90.00
_cell.angle_gamma   90.00
#
_symmetry.space_group_name_H-M   'P 1'
#
loop_
_entity.id
_entity.type
_entity.pdbx_description
1 polymer ?
#
loop_
_entity_poly.entity_id
_entity_poly.type
_entity_poly.pdbx_seq_one_letter_code
_entity_poly.pdbx_strand_id
1 'polypeptide(L)'
;MTGSSKNFTPIYCVALLTCIPGSTPPQKEQSVAPAQSTNKESQTGMPVLPRGKKLVLKDGTFQLVRSYKRSGERVRYYSAERGDWEEIPAAMVDWDATAKAEAAEQSEEDALAQKIHTQEQAQRIETVMDVDASLQVAPGVFLPPGEGMFVVEGKYVAPLEQVGSEVKTDKKQFLKQVLSPIPIVPSKRNVEIPGPKAKTRVTNAQVEFYLREAPPDPDRTTPIVKSSRPGESGPEVELVRATVKSNKRQLESIRSLFGEQMEEKRATISIQRWEIAPTVFRFTLSEPLPPGEYALAEILPDGMNLFVWDFGVDPTTGVKPTTPPKKKNDH
;
A
#
# COMPACT_ATOMS: atom_id res chain seq x y z
N MET A 1 -48.08 34.64 -3.93
CA MET A 1 -49.45 34.62 -3.37
C MET A 1 -49.57 33.34 -2.55
N THR A 2 -49.24 33.43 -1.26
CA THR A 2 -50.17 33.28 -0.10
C THR A 2 -50.63 31.84 0.09
N GLY A 3 -50.27 31.06 1.11
CA GLY A 3 -49.66 31.35 2.41
C GLY A 3 -50.50 30.66 3.50
N SER A 4 -49.91 29.75 4.29
CA SER A 4 -50.32 29.53 5.69
C SER A 4 -49.30 28.65 6.42
N SER A 5 -48.55 29.29 7.31
CA SER A 5 -47.67 28.70 8.32
C SER A 5 -48.41 28.72 9.65
N LYS A 6 -48.28 27.66 10.47
CA LYS A 6 -48.52 27.76 11.91
C LYS A 6 -47.39 27.05 12.68
N ASN A 7 -46.74 27.90 13.47
CA ASN A 7 -45.61 27.66 14.36
C ASN A 7 -46.01 26.85 15.60
N PHE A 8 -45.05 26.14 16.18
CA PHE A 8 -45.06 25.74 17.59
C PHE A 8 -43.72 26.17 18.24
N THR A 9 -43.84 26.98 19.29
CA THR A 9 -42.74 27.56 20.10
C THR A 9 -42.79 26.92 21.51
N PRO A 10 -41.68 26.95 22.29
CA PRO A 10 -41.42 26.06 23.41
C PRO A 10 -41.84 26.64 24.77
N ILE A 11 -41.86 25.78 25.79
CA ILE A 11 -42.19 26.10 27.19
C ILE A 11 -40.90 26.38 27.97
N TYR A 12 -40.88 27.46 28.74
CA TYR A 12 -39.83 27.89 29.67
C TYR A 12 -40.43 28.19 31.07
N CYS A 13 -39.55 28.16 32.08
CA CYS A 13 -39.68 28.66 33.48
C CYS A 13 -40.51 27.79 34.45
N VAL A 14 -40.11 27.57 35.72
CA VAL A 14 -39.77 28.58 36.75
C VAL A 14 -38.77 28.04 37.79
N ALA A 15 -37.90 28.93 38.29
CA ALA A 15 -36.93 28.77 39.36
C ALA A 15 -37.52 29.08 40.77
N LEU A 16 -36.88 28.58 41.84
CA LEU A 16 -36.99 29.16 43.19
C LEU A 16 -35.63 29.14 43.91
N LEU A 17 -35.38 30.24 44.61
CA LEU A 17 -34.14 30.76 45.18
C LEU A 17 -34.22 30.77 46.74
N THR A 18 -33.12 31.15 47.41
CA THR A 18 -32.94 31.58 48.84
C THR A 18 -32.48 30.50 49.83
N CYS A 19 -31.55 30.70 50.80
CA CYS A 19 -30.85 31.88 51.34
C CYS A 19 -29.55 31.48 52.10
N ILE A 20 -28.61 32.43 52.25
CA ILE A 20 -27.37 32.41 53.07
C ILE A 20 -27.63 33.07 54.45
N PRO A 21 -26.84 32.85 55.52
CA PRO A 21 -25.77 33.82 55.92
C PRO A 21 -24.50 33.08 56.45
N GLY A 22 -23.28 33.59 56.56
CA GLY A 22 -22.69 34.93 56.48
C GLY A 22 -21.55 35.01 57.54
N SER A 23 -20.31 35.28 57.15
CA SER A 23 -19.29 36.12 57.84
C SER A 23 -17.88 35.99 57.22
N THR A 24 -17.21 37.12 57.06
CA THR A 24 -15.92 37.41 56.38
C THR A 24 -15.07 38.28 57.35
N PRO A 25 -13.85 38.80 57.04
CA PRO A 25 -12.53 38.30 56.56
C PRO A 25 -11.39 38.77 57.54
N PRO A 26 -10.09 39.07 57.21
CA PRO A 26 -9.29 38.96 55.96
C PRO A 26 -7.84 38.40 56.09
N GLN A 27 -7.16 38.03 54.98
CA GLN A 27 -6.15 38.87 54.27
C GLN A 27 -5.19 38.09 53.32
N LYS A 28 -4.96 38.69 52.14
CA LYS A 28 -3.80 38.72 51.21
C LYS A 28 -3.54 37.63 50.14
N GLU A 29 -3.50 38.15 48.90
CA GLU A 29 -3.12 37.56 47.62
C GLU A 29 -1.65 37.12 47.55
N GLN A 30 -1.37 36.05 46.79
CA GLN A 30 -0.25 36.00 45.84
C GLN A 30 -0.42 34.87 44.81
N SER A 31 -0.01 35.23 43.59
CA SER A 31 -0.12 34.61 42.28
C SER A 31 0.50 33.22 42.11
N VAL A 32 -0.16 32.38 41.30
CA VAL A 32 0.23 31.01 40.95
C VAL A 32 1.09 30.99 39.68
N ALA A 33 2.25 30.33 39.76
CA ALA A 33 2.96 29.74 38.63
C ALA A 33 2.81 28.20 38.73
N PRO A 34 2.70 27.44 37.62
CA PRO A 34 2.89 26.00 37.69
C PRO A 34 4.23 25.54 37.10
N ALA A 35 4.87 24.68 37.90
CA ALA A 35 5.94 23.74 37.61
C ALA A 35 5.68 22.90 36.33
N GLN A 36 6.66 22.74 35.45
CA GLN A 36 7.65 21.65 35.43
C GLN A 36 7.05 20.23 35.50
N SER A 37 7.06 19.57 34.35
CA SER A 37 7.08 18.12 34.21
C SER A 37 8.43 17.69 33.61
N THR A 38 8.85 16.53 34.08
CA THR A 38 10.22 16.00 34.20
C THR A 38 10.76 15.26 32.98
N ASN A 39 12.08 15.34 32.83
CA ASN A 39 13.00 14.65 31.91
C ASN A 39 12.94 13.11 31.90
N LYS A 40 13.31 12.52 30.77
CA LYS A 40 14.14 11.30 30.70
C LYS A 40 15.12 11.37 29.52
N GLU A 41 16.41 11.37 29.85
CA GLU A 41 17.59 11.55 28.99
C GLU A 41 17.89 10.35 28.08
N SER A 42 18.51 10.57 26.91
CA SER A 42 19.95 10.25 26.69
C SER A 42 20.44 10.60 25.26
N GLN A 43 21.29 11.64 25.19
CA GLN A 43 22.61 11.70 24.53
C GLN A 43 22.68 11.27 23.05
N THR A 44 22.76 12.19 22.08
CA THR A 44 24.00 12.92 21.75
C THR A 44 23.63 14.30 21.18
N GLY A 45 23.51 15.30 22.05
CA GLY A 45 23.14 16.66 21.66
C GLY A 45 24.37 17.51 21.33
N MET A 46 24.94 17.33 20.14
CA MET A 46 25.65 18.45 19.52
C MET A 46 24.56 19.42 19.02
N PRO A 47 24.62 20.73 19.31
CA PRO A 47 23.72 21.66 18.64
C PRO A 47 24.01 21.52 17.15
N VAL A 48 23.02 21.04 16.38
CA VAL A 48 23.09 21.08 14.93
C VAL A 48 23.13 22.55 14.57
N LEU A 49 24.32 23.09 14.32
CA LEU A 49 24.51 24.45 13.85
C LEU A 49 23.66 24.59 12.57
N PRO A 50 22.87 25.67 12.42
CA PRO A 50 22.02 25.84 11.26
C PRO A 50 22.90 25.84 10.01
N ARG A 51 22.71 24.86 9.11
CA ARG A 51 23.44 24.80 7.84
C ARG A 51 23.06 26.04 7.01
N GLY A 52 24.02 26.93 6.81
CA GLY A 52 23.90 28.15 6.02
C GLY A 52 25.18 28.39 5.23
N LYS A 53 25.08 29.17 4.17
CA LYS A 53 26.22 29.59 3.36
C LYS A 53 27.09 30.55 4.16
N LYS A 54 28.42 30.47 4.03
CA LYS A 54 29.33 31.44 4.66
C LYS A 54 29.49 32.69 3.80
N LEU A 55 29.05 33.83 4.29
CA LEU A 55 29.34 35.16 3.72
C LEU A 55 30.59 35.72 4.40
N VAL A 56 31.72 35.75 3.70
CA VAL A 56 33.02 36.13 4.28
C VAL A 56 33.21 37.65 4.16
N LEU A 57 33.62 38.30 5.26
CA LEU A 57 33.94 39.72 5.32
C LEU A 57 35.45 39.94 5.15
N LYS A 58 35.84 41.13 4.71
CA LYS A 58 37.25 41.50 4.46
C LYS A 58 38.13 41.54 5.70
N ASP A 59 37.53 41.61 6.88
CA ASP A 59 38.23 41.51 8.15
C ASP A 59 38.57 40.05 8.53
N GLY A 60 38.20 39.08 7.68
CA GLY A 60 38.41 37.65 7.89
C GLY A 60 37.31 36.98 8.73
N THR A 61 36.32 37.74 9.22
CA THR A 61 35.14 37.17 9.86
C THR A 61 34.15 36.64 8.83
N PHE A 62 33.22 35.78 9.23
CA PHE A 62 32.16 35.29 8.34
C PHE A 62 30.80 35.36 9.04
N GLN A 63 29.76 35.59 8.25
CA GLN A 63 28.37 35.53 8.67
C GLN A 63 27.74 34.27 8.07
N LEU A 64 27.03 33.50 8.88
CA LEU A 64 26.29 32.34 8.40
C LEU A 64 24.93 32.80 7.88
N VAL A 65 24.67 32.64 6.59
CA VAL A 65 23.49 33.19 5.91
C VAL A 65 22.71 32.10 5.19
N ARG A 66 21.37 32.18 5.18
CA ARG A 66 20.55 31.26 4.36
C ARG A 66 20.50 31.69 2.89
N SER A 67 20.46 33.00 2.66
CA SER A 67 20.51 33.59 1.33
C SER A 67 21.02 35.03 1.41
N TYR A 68 21.57 35.54 0.32
CA TYR A 68 21.95 36.94 0.19
C TYR A 68 21.61 37.46 -1.22
N LYS A 69 21.37 38.76 -1.32
CA LYS A 69 21.11 39.46 -2.57
C LYS A 69 21.88 40.78 -2.58
N ARG A 70 22.59 41.03 -3.68
CA ARG A 70 23.31 42.28 -3.90
C ARG A 70 22.37 43.33 -4.48
N SER A 71 22.21 44.44 -3.79
CA SER A 71 21.40 45.60 -4.16
C SER A 71 22.32 46.82 -4.31
N GLY A 72 23.03 46.90 -5.43
CA GLY A 72 23.97 48.00 -5.71
C GLY A 72 25.15 48.03 -4.73
N GLU A 73 25.22 49.10 -3.92
CA GLU A 73 26.26 49.34 -2.91
C GLU A 73 26.07 48.55 -1.60
N ARG A 74 24.90 47.92 -1.40
CA ARG A 74 24.58 47.13 -0.21
C ARG A 74 24.27 45.68 -0.56
N VAL A 75 24.57 44.78 0.37
CA VAL A 75 24.18 43.37 0.34
C VAL A 75 23.16 43.16 1.43
N ARG A 76 22.00 42.64 1.05
CA ARG A 76 20.98 42.22 2.00
C ARG A 76 21.08 40.71 2.15
N TYR A 77 21.26 40.22 3.38
CA TYR A 77 21.37 38.79 3.66
C TYR A 77 20.41 38.37 4.77
N TYR A 78 20.01 37.11 4.73
CA TYR A 78 19.17 36.50 5.76
C TYR A 78 20.07 35.72 6.72
N SER A 79 20.25 36.23 7.95
CA SER A 79 21.09 35.61 8.97
C SER A 79 20.54 34.24 9.36
N ALA A 80 21.36 33.19 9.23
CA ALA A 80 20.97 31.85 9.66
C ALA A 80 20.91 31.71 11.19
N GLU A 81 21.61 32.59 11.91
CA GLU A 81 21.66 32.62 13.37
C GLU A 81 20.53 33.43 13.97
N ARG A 82 20.28 34.64 13.43
CA ARG A 82 19.25 35.55 13.95
C ARG A 82 17.89 35.36 13.31
N GLY A 83 17.81 34.67 12.16
CA GLY A 83 16.55 34.44 11.45
C GLY A 83 15.93 35.71 10.86
N ASP A 84 16.72 36.76 10.64
CA ASP A 84 16.27 38.07 10.17
C ASP A 84 17.10 38.57 8.99
N TRP A 85 16.51 39.52 8.25
CA TRP A 85 17.18 40.22 7.15
C TRP A 85 18.04 41.37 7.66
N GLU A 86 19.33 41.34 7.30
CA GLU A 86 20.31 42.35 7.65
C GLU A 86 20.94 42.96 6.38
N GLU A 87 21.49 44.17 6.51
CA GLU A 87 22.12 44.89 5.39
C GLU A 87 23.52 45.38 5.73
N ILE A 88 24.50 45.00 4.90
CA ILE A 88 25.90 45.43 5.01
C ILE A 88 26.39 46.06 3.71
N PRO A 89 27.39 46.96 3.74
CA PRO A 89 28.01 47.47 2.53
C PRO A 89 28.66 46.34 1.70
N ALA A 90 28.40 46.32 0.39
CA ALA A 90 28.95 45.31 -0.52
C ALA A 90 30.49 45.36 -0.60
N ALA A 91 31.09 46.52 -0.27
CA ALA A 91 32.52 46.72 -0.22
C ALA A 91 33.20 46.05 0.99
N MET A 92 32.43 45.64 2.00
CA MET A 92 32.91 44.98 3.22
C MET A 92 32.96 43.45 3.09
N VAL A 93 32.28 42.89 2.09
CA VAL A 93 32.29 41.46 1.78
C VAL A 93 33.52 41.11 0.95
N ASP A 94 34.21 40.04 1.32
CA ASP A 94 35.21 39.39 0.49
C ASP A 94 34.53 38.35 -0.40
N TRP A 95 34.31 38.73 -1.66
CA TRP A 95 33.63 37.89 -2.64
C TRP A 95 34.48 36.72 -3.14
N ASP A 96 35.82 36.83 -3.13
CA ASP A 96 36.71 35.73 -3.53
C ASP A 96 36.71 34.64 -2.45
N ALA A 97 36.80 35.05 -1.18
CA ALA A 97 36.70 34.14 -0.05
C ALA A 97 35.30 33.53 0.10
N THR A 98 34.23 34.31 -0.14
CA THR A 98 32.84 33.82 -0.14
C THR A 98 32.63 32.77 -1.24
N ALA A 99 33.08 33.03 -2.47
CA ALA A 99 32.94 32.07 -3.57
C ALA A 99 33.72 30.76 -3.32
N LYS A 100 34.90 30.84 -2.70
CA LYS A 100 35.67 29.66 -2.29
C LYS A 100 34.98 28.86 -1.19
N ALA A 101 34.39 29.54 -0.20
CA ALA A 101 33.65 28.87 0.86
C ALA A 101 32.39 28.17 0.33
N GLU A 102 31.65 28.79 -0.58
CA GLU A 102 30.50 28.18 -1.24
C GLU A 102 30.89 26.97 -2.11
N ALA A 103 31.99 27.07 -2.87
CA ALA A 103 32.47 25.95 -3.69
C ALA A 103 32.92 24.75 -2.83
N ALA A 104 33.58 25.01 -1.69
CA ALA A 104 33.97 23.97 -0.75
C ALA A 104 32.74 23.28 -0.13
N GLU A 105 31.76 24.06 0.35
CA GLU A 105 30.51 23.53 0.91
C GLU A 105 29.72 22.71 -0.11
N GLN A 106 29.59 23.20 -1.35
CA GLN A 106 28.91 22.47 -2.42
C GLN A 106 29.62 21.14 -2.72
N SER A 107 30.95 21.14 -2.76
CA SER A 107 31.72 19.91 -3.01
C SER A 107 31.57 18.88 -1.89
N GLU A 108 31.46 19.32 -0.63
CA GLU A 108 31.21 18.45 0.52
C GLU A 108 29.78 17.89 0.48
N GLU A 109 28.79 18.72 0.16
CA GLU A 109 27.39 18.30 -0.01
C GLU A 109 27.24 17.29 -1.15
N ASP A 110 27.86 17.53 -2.30
CA ASP A 110 27.84 16.61 -3.44
C ASP A 110 28.54 15.29 -3.10
N ALA A 111 29.67 15.33 -2.38
CA ALA A 111 30.37 14.13 -1.93
C ALA A 111 29.57 13.35 -0.88
N LEU A 112 28.85 14.03 0.02
CA LEU A 112 27.96 13.39 0.98
C LEU A 112 26.73 12.78 0.29
N ALA A 113 26.13 13.49 -0.67
CA ALA A 113 25.02 12.98 -1.48
C ALA A 113 25.44 11.72 -2.26
N GLN A 114 26.64 11.73 -2.86
CA GLN A 114 27.20 10.55 -3.55
C GLN A 114 27.43 9.38 -2.58
N LYS A 115 27.95 9.62 -1.37
CA LYS A 115 28.13 8.58 -0.35
C LYS A 115 26.81 8.01 0.13
N ILE A 116 25.81 8.85 0.42
CA ILE A 116 24.47 8.44 0.82
C ILE A 116 23.84 7.61 -0.30
N HIS A 117 23.91 8.07 -1.55
CA HIS A 117 23.38 7.34 -2.69
C HIS A 117 24.07 5.98 -2.88
N THR A 118 25.40 5.94 -2.77
CA THR A 118 26.18 4.69 -2.85
C THR A 118 25.82 3.73 -1.71
N GLN A 119 25.63 4.25 -0.49
CA GLN A 119 25.27 3.45 0.68
C GLN A 119 23.84 2.93 0.58
N GLU A 120 22.89 3.74 0.12
CA GLU A 120 21.50 3.33 -0.12
C GLU A 120 21.41 2.28 -1.25
N GLN A 121 22.20 2.45 -2.31
CA GLN A 121 22.35 1.45 -3.36
C GLN A 121 22.95 0.15 -2.80
N ALA A 122 24.01 0.22 -1.99
CA ALA A 122 24.62 -0.95 -1.38
C ALA A 122 23.66 -1.69 -0.44
N GLN A 123 22.91 -0.97 0.40
CA GLN A 123 21.88 -1.55 1.28
C GLN A 123 20.73 -2.17 0.48
N ARG A 124 20.31 -1.54 -0.62
CA ARG A 124 19.32 -2.11 -1.53
C ARG A 124 19.83 -3.41 -2.16
N ILE A 125 21.07 -3.44 -2.65
CA ILE A 125 21.69 -4.63 -3.23
C ILE A 125 21.82 -5.75 -2.18
N GLU A 126 22.28 -5.44 -0.98
CA GLU A 126 22.42 -6.39 0.14
C GLU A 126 21.06 -6.99 0.54
N THR A 127 20.02 -6.15 0.67
CA THR A 127 18.66 -6.60 1.01
C THR A 127 18.07 -7.49 -0.09
N VAL A 128 18.34 -7.18 -1.36
CA VAL A 128 17.89 -8.00 -2.49
C VAL A 128 18.60 -9.36 -2.52
N MET A 129 19.90 -9.39 -2.20
CA MET A 129 20.69 -10.64 -2.17
C MET A 129 20.28 -11.58 -1.03
N ASP A 130 19.90 -11.05 0.14
CA ASP A 130 19.48 -11.89 1.30
C ASP A 130 18.11 -12.56 1.06
N VAL A 131 17.19 -11.89 0.35
CA VAL A 131 15.89 -12.47 -0.03
C VAL A 131 16.04 -13.55 -1.12
N ASP A 132 17.08 -13.47 -1.95
CA ASP A 132 17.18 -14.28 -3.16
C ASP A 132 17.53 -15.76 -2.91
N ALA A 133 18.27 -16.10 -1.86
CA ALA A 133 18.88 -17.43 -1.77
C ALA A 133 18.14 -18.50 -0.94
N SER A 134 17.38 -18.17 0.11
CA SER A 134 16.82 -19.23 0.97
C SER A 134 15.84 -18.72 2.04
N LEU A 135 14.69 -18.15 1.65
CA LEU A 135 13.65 -17.89 2.64
C LEU A 135 13.09 -19.22 3.15
N GLN A 136 13.33 -19.52 4.42
CA GLN A 136 12.82 -20.74 5.05
C GLN A 136 11.34 -20.56 5.41
N VAL A 137 10.46 -21.29 4.72
CA VAL A 137 9.00 -21.20 4.89
C VAL A 137 8.45 -22.23 5.86
N ALA A 138 9.18 -23.33 6.05
CA ALA A 138 8.94 -24.33 7.10
C ALA A 138 10.29 -24.96 7.50
N PRO A 139 10.38 -25.69 8.63
CA PRO A 139 11.63 -26.34 9.05
C PRO A 139 12.22 -27.23 7.95
N GLY A 140 13.36 -26.81 7.40
CA GLY A 140 14.06 -27.50 6.30
C GLY A 140 13.42 -27.33 4.91
N VAL A 141 12.46 -26.44 4.73
CA VAL A 141 11.79 -26.14 3.45
C VAL A 141 12.08 -24.70 3.05
N PHE A 142 12.72 -24.53 1.89
CA PHE A 142 13.12 -23.23 1.38
C PHE A 142 12.32 -22.87 0.14
N LEU A 143 11.94 -21.59 0.05
CA LEU A 143 11.32 -21.06 -1.14
C LEU A 143 12.37 -20.96 -2.27
N PRO A 144 12.08 -21.44 -3.49
CA PRO A 144 13.00 -21.31 -4.62
C PRO A 144 13.38 -19.84 -4.90
N PRO A 145 14.57 -19.61 -5.48
CA PRO A 145 14.94 -18.29 -5.98
C PRO A 145 14.05 -17.87 -7.16
N GLY A 146 13.93 -16.56 -7.39
CA GLY A 146 13.19 -15.99 -8.52
C GLY A 146 11.76 -15.55 -8.21
N GLU A 147 11.24 -14.68 -9.07
CA GLU A 147 9.89 -14.13 -8.97
C GLU A 147 8.81 -15.16 -9.33
N GLY A 148 7.66 -15.06 -8.69
CA GLY A 148 6.49 -15.87 -9.03
C GLY A 148 5.70 -16.37 -7.83
N MET A 149 4.65 -17.13 -8.14
CA MET A 149 3.79 -17.80 -7.17
C MET A 149 4.28 -19.23 -6.96
N PHE A 150 4.34 -19.67 -5.71
CA PHE A 150 4.75 -21.00 -5.31
C PHE A 150 3.67 -21.62 -4.44
N VAL A 151 3.43 -22.92 -4.64
CA VAL A 151 2.59 -23.72 -3.76
C VAL A 151 3.47 -24.58 -2.85
N VAL A 152 3.10 -24.63 -1.57
CA VAL A 152 3.77 -25.43 -0.55
C VAL A 152 2.80 -26.48 -0.02
N GLU A 153 3.16 -27.75 -0.24
CA GLU A 153 2.44 -28.94 0.22
C GLU A 153 3.33 -29.71 1.19
N GLY A 154 3.20 -29.42 2.50
CA GLY A 154 4.03 -30.02 3.53
C GLY A 154 5.51 -29.67 3.37
N LYS A 155 6.30 -30.60 2.82
CA LYS A 155 7.74 -30.39 2.53
C LYS A 155 8.04 -30.12 1.05
N TYR A 156 7.04 -30.20 0.18
CA TYR A 156 7.18 -30.00 -1.24
C TYR A 156 6.86 -28.56 -1.61
N VAL A 157 7.71 -27.94 -2.43
CA VAL A 157 7.50 -26.60 -2.97
C VAL A 157 7.55 -26.69 -4.48
N ALA A 158 6.55 -26.13 -5.16
CA ALA A 158 6.50 -26.09 -6.62
C ALA A 158 6.11 -24.68 -7.11
N PRO A 159 6.76 -24.15 -8.15
CA PRO A 159 6.29 -22.93 -8.80
C PRO A 159 4.96 -23.20 -9.51
N LEU A 160 4.05 -22.22 -9.46
CA LEU A 160 2.85 -22.19 -10.27
C LEU A 160 3.12 -21.40 -11.55
N GLU A 161 2.79 -22.00 -12.69
CA GLU A 161 2.85 -21.32 -13.98
C GLU A 161 1.71 -20.29 -14.06
N GLN A 162 2.00 -19.12 -14.61
CA GLN A 162 0.97 -18.15 -14.93
C GLN A 162 0.32 -18.54 -16.27
N VAL A 163 -1.01 -18.69 -16.28
CA VAL A 163 -1.79 -19.06 -17.45
C VAL A 163 -2.72 -17.93 -17.87
N GLY A 164 -2.81 -17.69 -19.18
CA GLY A 164 -3.73 -16.70 -19.74
C GLY A 164 -5.17 -17.20 -19.73
N SER A 165 -6.07 -16.40 -19.17
CA SER A 165 -7.51 -16.58 -19.26
C SER A 165 -8.11 -15.73 -20.39
N GLU A 166 -9.12 -16.27 -21.06
CA GLU A 166 -9.80 -15.61 -22.16
C GLU A 166 -11.12 -14.99 -21.68
N VAL A 167 -11.38 -13.75 -22.09
CA VAL A 167 -12.69 -13.11 -21.89
C VAL A 167 -13.59 -13.45 -23.08
N LYS A 168 -14.58 -14.31 -22.88
CA LYS A 168 -15.57 -14.63 -23.92
C LYS A 168 -16.85 -13.82 -23.71
N THR A 169 -17.13 -12.97 -24.69
CA THR A 169 -18.41 -12.25 -24.85
C THR A 169 -19.35 -13.06 -25.73
N ASP A 170 -20.64 -13.12 -25.38
CA ASP A 170 -21.64 -13.81 -26.21
C ASP A 170 -21.79 -13.14 -27.59
N LYS A 171 -21.31 -13.82 -28.64
CA LYS A 171 -21.26 -13.31 -30.03
C LYS A 171 -22.63 -12.94 -30.59
N LYS A 172 -23.70 -13.64 -30.20
CA LYS A 172 -25.07 -13.35 -30.67
C LYS A 172 -25.59 -12.03 -30.10
N GLN A 173 -25.15 -11.70 -28.90
CA GLN A 173 -25.55 -10.52 -28.17
C GLN A 173 -24.70 -9.30 -28.55
N PHE A 174 -23.40 -9.52 -28.82
CA PHE A 174 -22.50 -8.52 -29.38
C PHE A 174 -22.92 -8.03 -30.78
N LEU A 175 -23.39 -8.92 -31.65
CA LEU A 175 -23.87 -8.51 -32.99
C LEU A 175 -25.12 -7.61 -32.91
N LYS A 176 -26.00 -7.84 -31.92
CA LYS A 176 -27.14 -6.94 -31.63
C LYS A 176 -26.71 -5.61 -31.05
N GLN A 177 -25.60 -5.58 -30.32
CA GLN A 177 -25.02 -4.37 -29.71
C GLN A 177 -24.46 -3.41 -30.77
N VAL A 178 -23.81 -3.92 -31.83
CA VAL A 178 -23.26 -3.09 -32.93
C VAL A 178 -24.36 -2.46 -33.80
N LEU A 179 -25.55 -3.05 -33.83
CA LEU A 179 -26.66 -2.63 -34.69
C LEU A 179 -27.70 -1.73 -33.99
N SER A 180 -27.52 -1.41 -32.70
CA SER A 180 -28.49 -0.60 -31.95
C SER A 180 -27.89 0.74 -31.53
N PRO A 181 -28.55 1.88 -31.82
CA PRO A 181 -28.06 3.21 -31.45
C PRO A 181 -28.06 3.51 -29.94
N ILE A 182 -28.64 2.62 -29.11
CA ILE A 182 -28.64 2.68 -27.65
C ILE A 182 -28.34 1.26 -27.13
N PRO A 183 -27.34 1.03 -26.25
CA PRO A 183 -26.98 -0.30 -25.79
C PRO A 183 -27.98 -0.84 -24.76
N ILE A 184 -29.21 -1.15 -25.17
CA ILE A 184 -30.29 -1.67 -24.31
C ILE A 184 -30.11 -3.18 -24.01
N VAL A 185 -29.20 -3.85 -24.71
CA VAL A 185 -29.09 -5.31 -24.69
C VAL A 185 -28.15 -5.77 -23.56
N PRO A 186 -28.61 -6.64 -22.63
CA PRO A 186 -27.72 -7.25 -21.63
C PRO A 186 -26.57 -7.99 -22.30
N SER A 187 -25.34 -7.72 -21.86
CA SER A 187 -24.14 -8.44 -22.28
C SER A 187 -23.65 -9.34 -21.15
N LYS A 188 -23.09 -10.50 -21.51
CA LYS A 188 -22.48 -11.45 -20.58
C LYS A 188 -21.05 -11.74 -21.03
N ARG A 189 -20.11 -11.61 -20.10
CA ARG A 189 -18.69 -11.92 -20.28
C ARG A 189 -18.30 -13.00 -19.27
N ASN A 190 -17.60 -14.03 -19.70
CA ASN A 190 -17.01 -15.00 -18.79
C ASN A 190 -15.49 -14.94 -18.92
N VAL A 191 -14.80 -15.02 -17.80
CA VAL A 191 -13.35 -15.23 -17.73
C VAL A 191 -13.11 -16.73 -17.61
N GLU A 192 -12.40 -17.31 -18.58
CA GLU A 192 -12.25 -18.76 -18.73
C GLU A 192 -10.79 -19.14 -19.00
N ILE A 193 -10.28 -20.14 -18.29
CA ILE A 193 -8.99 -20.76 -18.59
C ILE A 193 -9.23 -21.91 -19.58
N PRO A 194 -8.48 -22.00 -20.70
CA PRO A 194 -8.56 -23.13 -21.60
C PRO A 194 -8.06 -24.42 -20.93
N GLY A 195 -8.64 -25.54 -21.35
CA GLY A 195 -8.29 -26.87 -20.86
C GLY A 195 -9.14 -27.33 -19.67
N PRO A 196 -9.35 -28.65 -19.52
CA PRO A 196 -10.24 -29.21 -18.50
C PRO A 196 -9.59 -29.33 -17.13
N LYS A 197 -8.25 -29.32 -17.06
CA LYS A 197 -7.46 -29.52 -15.83
C LYS A 197 -6.20 -28.66 -15.83
N ALA A 198 -5.79 -28.23 -14.63
CA ALA A 198 -4.50 -27.59 -14.41
C ALA A 198 -3.35 -28.57 -14.61
N LYS A 199 -2.18 -28.06 -14.99
CA LYS A 199 -0.94 -28.85 -15.06
C LYS A 199 -0.44 -29.19 -13.66
N THR A 200 -0.40 -28.21 -12.77
CA THR A 200 0.04 -28.40 -11.38
C THR A 200 -1.10 -28.96 -10.54
N ARG A 201 -0.81 -30.04 -9.82
CA ARG A 201 -1.76 -30.78 -8.99
C ARG A 201 -1.21 -30.94 -7.58
N VAL A 202 -2.07 -30.74 -6.59
CA VAL A 202 -1.78 -30.96 -5.17
C VAL A 202 -2.68 -32.05 -4.62
N THR A 203 -2.18 -32.83 -3.67
CA THR A 203 -2.93 -33.97 -3.09
C THR A 203 -3.47 -33.65 -1.70
N ASN A 204 -2.78 -32.78 -0.98
CA ASN A 204 -3.19 -32.23 0.30
C ASN A 204 -4.12 -31.03 0.08
N ALA A 205 -5.24 -31.04 0.78
CA ALA A 205 -6.21 -29.95 0.75
C ALA A 205 -5.75 -28.70 1.53
N GLN A 206 -4.77 -28.87 2.44
CA GLN A 206 -4.22 -27.79 3.25
C GLN A 206 -2.88 -27.34 2.68
N VAL A 207 -2.97 -26.51 1.64
CA VAL A 207 -1.83 -25.91 0.95
C VAL A 207 -1.63 -24.47 1.40
N GLU A 208 -0.40 -24.02 1.28
CA GLU A 208 -0.03 -22.62 1.45
C GLU A 208 0.56 -22.10 0.15
N PHE A 209 0.42 -20.79 -0.07
CA PHE A 209 0.99 -20.16 -1.25
C PHE A 209 1.94 -19.04 -0.85
N TYR A 210 2.98 -18.85 -1.66
CA TYR A 210 3.99 -17.83 -1.45
C TYR A 210 4.17 -17.08 -2.76
N LEU A 211 4.11 -15.76 -2.72
CA LEU A 211 4.37 -14.89 -3.86
C LEU A 211 5.63 -14.08 -3.57
N ARG A 212 6.65 -14.25 -4.42
CA ARG A 212 7.82 -13.39 -4.43
C ARG A 212 7.69 -12.40 -5.58
N GLU A 213 7.56 -11.13 -5.27
CA GLU A 213 7.65 -10.06 -6.27
C GLU A 213 9.12 -9.76 -6.59
N ALA A 214 9.34 -9.28 -7.81
CA ALA A 214 10.62 -8.71 -8.19
C ALA A 214 10.98 -7.56 -7.24
N PRO A 215 12.27 -7.37 -6.91
CA PRO A 215 12.72 -6.13 -6.31
C PRO A 215 12.24 -4.93 -7.13
N PRO A 216 11.77 -3.84 -6.49
CA PRO A 216 11.32 -2.66 -7.19
C PRO A 216 12.50 -2.02 -7.95
N ASP A 217 12.54 -2.27 -9.25
CA ASP A 217 13.47 -1.68 -10.21
C ASP A 217 12.76 -0.51 -10.91
N PRO A 218 13.31 0.72 -10.85
CA PRO A 218 12.69 1.89 -11.47
C PRO A 218 12.50 1.76 -12.99
N ASP A 219 13.28 0.91 -13.66
CA ASP A 219 13.22 0.69 -15.10
C ASP A 219 12.34 -0.51 -15.48
N ARG A 220 11.86 -1.29 -14.49
CA ARG A 220 11.08 -2.50 -14.70
C ARG A 220 9.60 -2.27 -14.39
N THR A 221 8.78 -2.25 -15.43
CA THR A 221 7.31 -2.31 -15.29
C THR A 221 6.90 -3.74 -14.91
N THR A 222 6.80 -4.03 -13.61
CA THR A 222 6.15 -5.27 -13.16
C THR A 222 4.65 -5.19 -13.49
N PRO A 223 4.03 -6.25 -14.08
CA PRO A 223 2.60 -6.25 -14.37
C PRO A 223 1.73 -6.36 -13.10
N ILE A 224 2.34 -6.65 -11.95
CA ILE A 224 1.68 -6.82 -10.65
C ILE A 224 1.47 -5.42 -10.04
N VAL A 225 0.22 -5.01 -9.87
CA VAL A 225 -0.21 -3.69 -9.42
C VAL A 225 -0.37 -3.70 -7.89
N LYS A 226 0.17 -2.67 -7.24
CA LYS A 226 0.08 -2.48 -5.78
C LYS A 226 -1.37 -2.48 -5.30
N SER A 227 -1.59 -3.04 -4.11
CA SER A 227 -2.87 -3.15 -3.40
C SER A 227 -3.66 -1.85 -3.43
N SER A 228 -4.97 -1.99 -3.64
CA SER A 228 -5.95 -0.90 -3.58
C SER A 228 -6.31 -0.46 -2.15
N ARG A 229 -5.87 -1.21 -1.13
CA ARG A 229 -6.28 -1.00 0.27
C ARG A 229 -5.39 0.03 0.97
N PRO A 230 -5.97 1.05 1.64
CA PRO A 230 -5.19 2.08 2.32
C PRO A 230 -4.25 1.50 3.38
N GLY A 231 -2.95 1.77 3.25
CA GLY A 231 -1.94 1.33 4.22
C GLY A 231 -1.43 -0.11 4.04
N GLU A 232 -1.94 -0.85 3.05
CA GLU A 232 -1.41 -2.16 2.67
C GLU A 232 -0.58 -2.04 1.38
N SER A 233 0.65 -2.56 1.40
CA SER A 233 1.50 -2.69 0.20
C SER A 233 1.38 -4.12 -0.37
N GLY A 234 1.85 -4.32 -1.60
CA GLY A 234 1.87 -5.63 -2.26
C GLY A 234 0.58 -5.99 -3.01
N PRO A 235 0.48 -7.19 -3.59
CA PRO A 235 -0.57 -7.54 -4.54
C PRO A 235 -1.85 -7.98 -3.84
N GLU A 236 -3.00 -7.58 -4.39
CA GLU A 236 -4.30 -8.07 -3.93
C GLU A 236 -4.61 -9.37 -4.66
N VAL A 237 -4.51 -10.50 -3.96
CA VAL A 237 -4.70 -11.83 -4.55
C VAL A 237 -5.95 -12.48 -3.95
N GLU A 238 -6.79 -13.02 -4.80
CA GLU A 238 -7.94 -13.84 -4.44
C GLU A 238 -7.77 -15.29 -4.91
N LEU A 239 -8.24 -16.24 -4.10
CA LEU A 239 -8.39 -17.63 -4.51
C LEU A 239 -9.79 -17.85 -5.07
N VAL A 240 -9.87 -18.36 -6.30
CA VAL A 240 -11.14 -18.59 -7.01
C VAL A 240 -11.28 -20.06 -7.36
N ARG A 241 -12.44 -20.65 -7.02
CA ARG A 241 -12.79 -21.98 -7.48
C ARG A 241 -13.32 -21.93 -8.92
N ALA A 242 -12.67 -22.65 -9.82
CA ALA A 242 -13.09 -22.70 -11.20
C ALA A 242 -14.27 -23.67 -11.41
N THR A 243 -15.26 -23.24 -12.20
CA THR A 243 -16.34 -24.12 -12.66
C THR A 243 -15.91 -24.81 -13.96
N VAL A 244 -15.64 -26.12 -13.90
CA VAL A 244 -15.27 -26.91 -15.07
C VAL A 244 -16.47 -27.07 -16.01
N LYS A 245 -16.32 -26.66 -17.26
CA LYS A 245 -17.34 -26.75 -18.32
C LYS A 245 -16.76 -27.42 -19.56
N SER A 246 -16.95 -28.73 -19.67
CA SER A 246 -16.43 -29.55 -20.77
C SER A 246 -14.90 -29.41 -20.91
N ASN A 247 -14.41 -28.52 -21.77
CA ASN A 247 -12.98 -28.36 -22.07
C ASN A 247 -12.37 -27.03 -21.56
N LYS A 248 -13.00 -26.40 -20.56
CA LYS A 248 -12.58 -25.11 -20.02
C LYS A 248 -12.96 -24.96 -18.56
N ARG A 249 -12.32 -24.02 -17.88
CA ARG A 249 -12.50 -23.74 -16.46
C ARG A 249 -12.89 -22.27 -16.30
N GLN A 250 -14.14 -22.01 -15.91
CA GLN A 250 -14.66 -20.66 -15.77
C GLN A 250 -14.37 -20.11 -14.37
N LEU A 251 -13.73 -18.95 -14.27
CA LEU A 251 -13.40 -18.28 -13.01
C LEU A 251 -14.47 -17.26 -12.60
N GLU A 252 -14.96 -16.51 -13.58
CA GLU A 252 -15.84 -15.38 -13.34
C GLU A 252 -16.93 -15.29 -14.43
N SER A 253 -18.09 -14.74 -14.06
CA SER A 253 -19.16 -14.36 -14.98
C SER A 253 -19.66 -12.96 -14.65
N ILE A 254 -19.45 -12.01 -15.55
CA ILE A 254 -19.93 -10.64 -15.46
C ILE A 254 -21.15 -10.48 -16.37
N ARG A 255 -22.21 -9.86 -15.84
CA ARG A 255 -23.35 -9.39 -16.61
C ARG A 255 -23.43 -7.87 -16.54
N SER A 256 -23.58 -7.26 -17.71
CA SER A 256 -23.71 -5.81 -17.85
C SER A 256 -24.98 -5.46 -18.60
N LEU A 257 -25.62 -4.37 -18.21
CA LEU A 257 -26.83 -3.81 -18.83
C LEU A 257 -26.60 -2.31 -19.02
N PHE A 258 -26.94 -1.76 -20.18
CA PHE A 258 -26.69 -0.34 -20.51
C PHE A 258 -25.22 0.10 -20.42
N GLY A 259 -24.28 -0.83 -20.51
CA GLY A 259 -22.85 -0.55 -20.33
C GLY A 259 -22.39 -0.56 -18.87
N GLU A 260 -23.30 -0.67 -17.91
CA GLU A 260 -22.99 -0.76 -16.48
C GLU A 260 -22.95 -2.23 -16.02
N GLN A 261 -22.01 -2.56 -15.14
CA GLN A 261 -21.91 -3.88 -14.52
C GLN A 261 -23.02 -4.06 -13.48
N MET A 262 -23.87 -5.08 -13.67
CA MET A 262 -24.99 -5.36 -12.75
C MET A 262 -24.73 -6.55 -11.84
N GLU A 263 -24.03 -7.57 -12.33
CA GLU A 263 -23.81 -8.80 -11.57
C GLU A 263 -22.43 -9.36 -11.88
N GLU A 264 -21.65 -9.62 -10.85
CA GLU A 264 -20.36 -10.31 -10.92
C GLU A 264 -20.48 -11.59 -10.09
N LYS A 265 -20.26 -12.74 -10.74
CA LYS A 265 -20.28 -14.04 -10.08
C LYS A 265 -18.89 -14.66 -10.11
N ARG A 266 -18.33 -14.81 -8.92
CA ARG A 266 -17.04 -15.44 -8.65
C ARG A 266 -17.18 -16.35 -7.44
N ALA A 267 -16.62 -17.56 -7.52
CA ALA A 267 -16.59 -18.49 -6.40
C ALA A 267 -15.31 -18.26 -5.59
N THR A 268 -15.20 -17.10 -4.94
CA THR A 268 -14.04 -16.71 -4.15
C THR A 268 -13.99 -17.49 -2.84
N ILE A 269 -12.78 -17.93 -2.48
CA ILE A 269 -12.47 -18.58 -1.22
C ILE A 269 -11.59 -17.63 -0.42
N SER A 270 -11.98 -17.39 0.83
CA SER A 270 -11.24 -16.50 1.72
C SER A 270 -9.85 -17.07 2.04
N ILE A 271 -8.83 -16.25 1.84
CA ILE A 271 -7.45 -16.53 2.19
C ILE A 271 -6.92 -15.42 3.10
N GLN A 272 -6.00 -15.76 3.99
CA GLN A 272 -5.29 -14.79 4.82
C GLN A 272 -3.96 -14.47 4.14
N ARG A 273 -3.55 -13.19 4.18
CA ARG A 273 -2.30 -12.70 3.58
C ARG A 273 -1.37 -12.17 4.66
N TRP A 274 -0.09 -12.52 4.55
CA TRP A 274 0.99 -12.10 5.46
C TRP A 274 2.19 -11.64 4.64
N GLU A 275 2.75 -10.47 4.94
CA GLU A 275 4.07 -10.09 4.43
C GLU A 275 5.13 -10.65 5.39
N ILE A 276 5.89 -11.64 4.94
CA ILE A 276 6.84 -12.38 5.80
C ILE A 276 8.29 -11.94 5.58
N ALA A 277 8.55 -11.28 4.45
CA ALA A 277 9.79 -10.59 4.12
C ALA A 277 9.46 -9.49 3.10
N PRO A 278 10.34 -8.51 2.88
CA PRO A 278 10.17 -7.53 1.81
C PRO A 278 9.89 -8.23 0.49
N THR A 279 8.84 -7.80 -0.21
CA THR A 279 8.38 -8.38 -1.50
C THR A 279 8.00 -9.86 -1.47
N VAL A 280 7.86 -10.48 -0.28
CA VAL A 280 7.42 -11.88 -0.13
C VAL A 280 6.16 -12.00 0.72
N PHE A 281 5.11 -12.50 0.08
CA PHE A 281 3.78 -12.66 0.67
C PHE A 281 3.43 -14.13 0.84
N ARG A 282 2.90 -14.49 2.00
CA ARG A 282 2.35 -15.81 2.30
C ARG A 282 0.82 -15.75 2.33
N PHE A 283 0.19 -16.73 1.70
CA PHE A 283 -1.25 -16.92 1.71
C PHE A 283 -1.63 -18.24 2.37
N THR A 284 -2.51 -18.17 3.36
CA THR A 284 -2.98 -19.33 4.12
C THR A 284 -4.50 -19.49 4.01
N LEU A 285 -4.94 -20.74 4.06
CA LEU A 285 -6.36 -21.10 3.97
C LEU A 285 -6.94 -21.32 5.36
N SER A 286 -8.15 -20.80 5.59
CA SER A 286 -8.89 -21.07 6.83
C SER A 286 -9.50 -22.48 6.86
N GLU A 287 -9.82 -23.02 5.68
CA GLU A 287 -10.44 -24.34 5.51
C GLU A 287 -9.72 -25.14 4.41
N PRO A 288 -9.62 -26.48 4.54
CA PRO A 288 -9.05 -27.31 3.50
C PRO A 288 -9.83 -27.22 2.19
N LEU A 289 -9.12 -27.17 1.05
CA LEU A 289 -9.77 -27.10 -0.26
C LEU A 289 -10.42 -28.44 -0.64
N PRO A 290 -11.70 -28.45 -1.05
CA PRO A 290 -12.29 -29.66 -1.63
C PRO A 290 -11.61 -30.00 -2.98
N PRO A 291 -11.73 -31.24 -3.46
CA PRO A 291 -11.23 -31.60 -4.78
C PRO A 291 -11.86 -30.73 -5.88
N GLY A 292 -11.03 -30.27 -6.82
CA GLY A 292 -11.48 -29.35 -7.87
C GLY A 292 -10.35 -28.59 -8.56
N GLU A 293 -10.76 -27.61 -9.36
CA GLU A 293 -9.88 -26.71 -10.10
C GLU A 293 -9.93 -25.32 -9.47
N TYR A 294 -8.78 -24.68 -9.33
CA TYR A 294 -8.60 -23.44 -8.61
C TYR A 294 -7.65 -22.51 -9.36
N ALA A 295 -7.77 -21.22 -9.09
CA ALA A 295 -6.82 -20.22 -9.55
C ALA A 295 -6.60 -19.14 -8.49
N LEU A 296 -5.36 -18.73 -8.32
CA LEU A 296 -5.02 -17.47 -7.64
C LEU A 296 -5.01 -16.38 -8.70
N ALA A 297 -5.82 -15.35 -8.49
CA ALA A 297 -5.95 -14.24 -9.40
C ALA A 297 -5.65 -12.94 -8.66
N GLU A 298 -4.82 -12.12 -9.28
CA GLU A 298 -4.59 -10.76 -8.81
C GLU A 298 -5.80 -9.89 -9.16
N ILE A 299 -6.22 -9.03 -8.22
CA ILE A 299 -7.34 -8.11 -8.37
C ILE A 299 -6.78 -6.72 -8.55
N LEU A 300 -7.05 -6.17 -9.73
CA LEU A 300 -6.67 -4.84 -10.15
C LEU A 300 -7.86 -3.88 -9.96
N PRO A 301 -7.63 -2.55 -9.98
CA PRO A 301 -8.72 -1.57 -9.88
C PRO A 301 -9.81 -1.72 -10.94
N ASP A 302 -9.49 -2.29 -12.10
CA ASP A 302 -10.37 -2.51 -13.24
C ASP A 302 -10.93 -3.94 -13.33
N GLY A 303 -10.58 -4.82 -12.38
CA GLY A 303 -11.11 -6.18 -12.27
C GLY A 303 -10.03 -7.24 -12.09
N MET A 304 -10.38 -8.50 -12.37
CA MET A 304 -9.44 -9.62 -12.25
C MET A 304 -8.35 -9.57 -13.33
N ASN A 305 -7.09 -9.76 -12.93
CA ASN A 305 -5.98 -9.97 -13.86
C ASN A 305 -6.24 -11.24 -14.69
N LEU A 306 -6.11 -11.13 -16.01
CA LEU A 306 -6.37 -12.26 -16.92
C LEU A 306 -5.26 -13.31 -16.86
N PHE A 307 -4.08 -12.98 -16.34
CA PHE A 307 -2.99 -13.93 -16.13
C PHE A 307 -3.03 -14.44 -14.69
N VAL A 308 -3.49 -15.68 -14.52
CA VAL A 308 -3.77 -16.28 -13.21
C VAL A 308 -2.83 -17.47 -12.96
N TRP A 309 -2.63 -17.84 -11.70
CA TRP A 309 -1.90 -19.07 -11.35
C TRP A 309 -2.90 -20.19 -11.07
N ASP A 310 -2.98 -21.16 -11.98
CA ASP A 310 -3.92 -22.27 -11.85
C ASP A 310 -3.30 -23.50 -11.19
N PHE A 311 -4.12 -24.22 -10.45
CA PHE A 311 -3.76 -25.51 -9.88
C PHE A 311 -5.04 -26.32 -9.68
N GLY A 312 -4.90 -27.60 -9.37
CA GLY A 312 -6.05 -28.35 -8.90
C GLY A 312 -5.73 -29.30 -7.78
N VAL A 313 -6.76 -29.60 -7.01
CA VAL A 313 -6.71 -30.45 -5.84
C VAL A 313 -7.27 -31.80 -6.23
N ASP A 314 -6.43 -32.83 -6.15
CA ASP A 314 -6.85 -34.20 -6.35
C ASP A 314 -7.57 -34.75 -5.11
N PRO A 315 -8.55 -35.65 -5.29
CA PRO A 315 -9.12 -36.35 -4.15
C PRO A 315 -8.04 -37.19 -3.49
N THR A 316 -7.81 -36.96 -2.20
CA THR A 316 -6.95 -37.85 -1.40
C THR A 316 -7.53 -39.26 -1.50
N THR A 317 -6.75 -40.20 -2.03
CA THR A 317 -7.16 -41.60 -2.18
C THR A 317 -7.43 -42.18 -0.79
N GLY A 318 -8.68 -42.08 -0.32
CA GLY A 318 -9.06 -42.52 1.02
C GLY A 318 -10.43 -42.06 1.53
N VAL A 319 -11.04 -41.00 0.98
CA VAL A 319 -12.37 -40.54 1.44
C VAL A 319 -13.39 -40.71 0.31
N LYS A 320 -14.26 -41.72 0.45
CA LYS A 320 -15.47 -41.86 -0.37
C LYS A 320 -16.31 -40.57 -0.23
N PRO A 321 -16.84 -40.01 -1.32
CA PRO A 321 -17.75 -38.88 -1.24
C PRO A 321 -19.00 -39.26 -0.43
N THR A 322 -19.19 -38.61 0.71
CA THR A 322 -20.41 -38.70 1.51
C THR A 322 -21.54 -38.11 0.67
N THR A 323 -22.34 -39.00 0.09
CA THR A 323 -23.55 -38.64 -0.65
C THR A 323 -24.55 -38.02 0.33
N PRO A 324 -25.13 -36.83 0.05
CA PRO A 324 -26.22 -36.29 0.87
C PRO A 324 -27.38 -37.28 0.90
N PRO A 325 -28.01 -37.54 2.06
CA PRO A 325 -29.13 -38.47 2.14
C PRO A 325 -30.27 -37.97 1.26
N LYS A 326 -30.62 -38.77 0.26
CA LYS A 326 -31.84 -38.63 -0.54
C LYS A 326 -33.02 -38.65 0.44
N LYS A 327 -33.71 -37.51 0.61
CA LYS A 327 -35.03 -37.50 1.23
C LYS A 327 -35.92 -38.44 0.42
N LYS A 328 -36.21 -39.60 1.01
CA LYS A 328 -37.23 -40.52 0.53
C LYS A 328 -38.57 -39.93 0.98
N ASN A 329 -39.40 -39.56 0.02
CA ASN A 329 -40.81 -39.32 0.29
C ASN A 329 -41.40 -40.67 0.70
N ASP A 330 -41.98 -40.73 1.89
CA ASP A 330 -42.96 -41.76 2.24
C ASP A 330 -44.37 -41.18 2.05
N HIS A 331 -45.25 -42.09 1.62
CA HIS A 331 -46.61 -41.93 1.11
C HIS A 331 -47.56 -41.03 1.91
#